data_AF-A0A9X1ML06-F1
#
_entry.id   AF-A0A9X1ML06-F1
#
_cell.length_a   1.000
_cell.length_b   1.000
_cell.length_c   1.000
_cell.angle_alpha   90.00
_cell.angle_beta   90.00
_cell.angle_gamma   90.00
#
_symmetry.space_group_name_H-M   'P 1'
#
loop_
_entity.id
_entity.type
_entity.pdbx_description
1 polymer ?
#
loop_
_entity_poly.entity_id
_entity_poly.type
_entity_poly.pdbx_seq_one_letter_code
_entity_poly.pdbx_strand_id
1 'polypeptide(L)'
;MNESQRELWRKIESFSIDEGDEQLTFARRLARENGWQLPFAERVIEEYKRFLFLAKAAGHPVTPSEQVDQAWHLHLVYTRSYWDRLCREVLEKPLHHGPTKGGSAEADKFVDWYERTKQSYAELFGEAPPEDIWPSSAIRFDPSVRMQMVDVGSNWVIPKFSSRYQTLVGGAMPLMLGAGMYTGLLADGDMPMAIRVFLVIVVLLVIFSLLVKLFGWGKGNSGCGSSCGGGSGCGGGWFFWGDSGCSSDSGCSSDSGCGSSCGGGCGGGCGGGD
;
A
#
# COMPACT_ATOMS: atom_id res chain seq x y z
N MET A 1 -26.26 17.81 10.12
CA MET A 1 -27.06 16.56 10.13
C MET A 1 -28.53 16.86 10.45
N ASN A 2 -29.47 16.20 9.76
CA ASN A 2 -30.89 16.16 10.11
C ASN A 2 -31.18 15.08 11.19
N GLU A 3 -32.44 14.88 11.59
CA GLU A 3 -32.76 13.93 12.67
C GLU A 3 -32.51 12.47 12.27
N SER A 4 -32.89 12.05 11.06
CA SER A 4 -32.65 10.68 10.60
C SER A 4 -31.14 10.38 10.46
N GLN A 5 -30.35 11.36 10.04
CA GLN A 5 -28.89 11.26 10.03
C GLN A 5 -28.32 11.11 11.45
N ARG A 6 -28.83 11.85 12.43
CA ARG A 6 -28.41 11.70 13.84
C ARG A 6 -28.76 10.33 14.40
N GLU A 7 -29.95 9.80 14.09
CA GLU A 7 -30.35 8.46 14.50
C GLU A 7 -29.46 7.38 13.90
N LEU A 8 -29.21 7.44 12.59
CA LEU A 8 -28.28 6.54 11.91
C LEU A 8 -26.87 6.61 12.51
N TRP A 9 -26.36 7.82 12.77
CA TRP A 9 -25.06 7.99 13.39
C TRP A 9 -24.99 7.31 14.76
N ARG A 10 -26.00 7.49 15.63
CA ARG A 10 -26.05 6.81 16.94
C ARG A 10 -26.04 5.29 16.81
N LYS A 11 -26.79 4.73 15.84
CA LYS A 11 -26.79 3.27 15.59
C LYS A 11 -25.39 2.79 15.17
N ILE A 12 -24.71 3.51 14.28
CA ILE A 12 -23.36 3.18 13.80
C ILE A 12 -22.30 3.36 14.91
N GLU A 13 -22.38 4.44 15.67
CA GLU A 13 -21.45 4.78 16.75
C GLU A 13 -21.48 3.72 17.85
N SER A 14 -22.68 3.29 18.27
CA SER A 14 -22.89 2.25 19.27
C SER A 14 -22.65 0.83 18.78
N PHE A 15 -22.52 0.62 17.47
CA PHE A 15 -22.28 -0.71 16.91
C PHE A 15 -20.91 -1.25 17.34
N SER A 16 -20.92 -2.44 17.96
CA SER A 16 -19.71 -3.21 18.25
C SER A 16 -19.50 -4.27 17.17
N ILE A 17 -18.32 -4.32 16.57
CA ILE A 17 -17.96 -5.36 15.61
C ILE A 17 -17.77 -6.70 16.34
N ASP A 18 -17.08 -6.67 17.48
CA ASP A 18 -16.90 -7.81 18.37
C ASP A 18 -18.22 -8.14 19.12
N GLU A 19 -18.46 -9.42 19.42
CA GLU A 19 -19.71 -9.92 20.03
C GLU A 19 -19.56 -10.27 21.52
N GLY A 20 -18.34 -10.30 22.07
CA GLY A 20 -18.10 -10.67 23.46
C GLY A 20 -16.74 -10.25 24.00
N ASP A 21 -16.11 -11.17 24.74
CA ASP A 21 -14.78 -11.00 25.34
C ASP A 21 -13.75 -11.79 24.51
N GLU A 22 -13.67 -11.48 23.22
CA GLU A 22 -12.72 -12.12 22.31
C GLU A 22 -11.29 -11.76 22.72
N GLN A 23 -10.45 -12.79 22.92
CA GLN A 23 -9.03 -12.59 23.23
C GLN A 23 -8.29 -11.79 22.13
N LEU A 24 -8.71 -11.97 20.88
CA LEU A 24 -8.25 -11.22 19.71
C LEU A 24 -9.41 -10.41 19.12
N THR A 25 -9.63 -9.24 19.71
CA THR A 25 -10.61 -8.25 19.23
C THR A 25 -10.31 -7.78 17.81
N PHE A 26 -11.33 -7.22 17.15
CA PHE A 26 -11.20 -6.63 15.83
C PHE A 26 -10.05 -5.60 15.76
N ALA A 27 -9.94 -4.72 16.76
CA ALA A 27 -8.88 -3.72 16.83
C ALA A 27 -7.48 -4.33 16.92
N ARG A 28 -7.30 -5.38 17.74
CA ARG A 28 -6.02 -6.09 17.86
C ARG A 28 -5.65 -6.81 16.59
N ARG A 29 -6.62 -7.41 15.90
CA ARG A 29 -6.41 -8.05 14.60
C ARG A 29 -6.02 -7.03 13.55
N LEU A 30 -6.76 -5.93 13.43
CA LEU A 30 -6.49 -4.83 12.51
C LEU A 30 -5.08 -4.27 12.70
N ALA A 31 -4.70 -4.02 13.96
CA ALA A 31 -3.36 -3.55 14.32
C ALA A 31 -2.28 -4.55 13.88
N ARG A 32 -2.46 -5.84 14.19
CA ARG A 32 -1.49 -6.90 13.86
C ARG A 32 -1.30 -7.07 12.37
N GLU A 33 -2.38 -7.10 11.59
CA GLU A 33 -2.33 -7.38 10.15
C GLU A 33 -1.74 -6.21 9.34
N ASN A 34 -1.81 -4.98 9.87
CA ASN A 34 -1.26 -3.79 9.21
C ASN A 34 0.05 -3.28 9.84
N GLY A 35 0.55 -3.93 10.90
CA GLY A 35 1.73 -3.47 11.64
C GLY A 35 1.52 -2.13 12.37
N TRP A 36 0.28 -1.82 12.74
CA TRP A 36 -0.07 -0.59 13.45
C TRP A 36 0.01 -0.76 14.97
N GLN A 37 0.15 0.37 15.67
CA GLN A 37 -0.07 0.42 17.12
C GLN A 37 -1.57 0.31 17.41
N LEU A 38 -1.93 -0.34 18.51
CA LEU A 38 -3.34 -0.55 18.88
C LEU A 38 -4.16 0.76 18.95
N PRO A 39 -3.67 1.85 19.57
CA PRO A 39 -4.41 3.12 19.60
C PRO A 39 -4.66 3.72 18.21
N PHE A 40 -3.75 3.47 17.26
CA PHE A 40 -3.95 3.92 15.88
C PHE A 40 -5.09 3.13 15.22
N ALA A 41 -5.10 1.81 15.39
CA ALA A 41 -6.16 0.95 14.86
C ALA A 41 -7.54 1.30 15.45
N GLU A 42 -7.61 1.66 16.74
CA GLU A 42 -8.85 2.11 17.39
C GLU A 42 -9.41 3.39 16.74
N ARG A 43 -8.56 4.40 16.49
CA ARG A 43 -8.99 5.59 15.75
C ARG A 43 -9.40 5.27 14.31
N VAL A 44 -8.72 4.34 13.64
CA VAL A 44 -9.11 3.90 12.29
C VAL A 44 -10.51 3.26 12.31
N ILE A 45 -10.88 2.54 13.37
CA ILE A 45 -12.23 1.98 13.53
C ILE A 45 -13.27 3.09 13.71
N GLU A 46 -12.96 4.14 14.45
CA GLU A 46 -13.83 5.33 14.56
C GLU A 46 -14.03 5.99 13.18
N GLU A 47 -12.95 6.16 12.41
CA GLU A 47 -13.02 6.70 11.05
C GLU A 47 -13.76 5.77 10.08
N TYR A 48 -13.66 4.45 10.26
CA TYR A 48 -14.45 3.47 9.52
C TYR A 48 -15.95 3.62 9.81
N LYS A 49 -16.33 3.82 11.07
CA LYS A 49 -17.72 4.15 11.43
C LYS A 49 -18.19 5.45 10.76
N ARG A 50 -17.37 6.50 10.79
CA ARG A 50 -17.67 7.76 10.08
C ARG A 50 -17.84 7.53 8.57
N PHE A 51 -17.00 6.70 7.95
CA PHE A 51 -17.13 6.32 6.55
C PHE A 51 -18.44 5.55 6.25
N LEU A 52 -18.84 4.61 7.10
CA LEU A 52 -20.14 3.91 6.96
C LEU A 52 -21.32 4.89 6.98
N PHE A 53 -21.25 5.90 7.84
CA PHE A 53 -22.24 6.96 7.87
C PHE A 53 -22.23 7.79 6.58
N LEU A 54 -21.05 8.20 6.09
CA LEU A 54 -20.91 8.94 4.84
C LEU A 54 -21.47 8.17 3.63
N ALA A 55 -21.23 6.85 3.57
CA ALA A 55 -21.76 5.98 2.52
C ALA A 55 -23.30 5.98 2.45
N LYS A 56 -23.98 6.33 3.55
CA LYS A 56 -25.43 6.43 3.62
C LYS A 56 -25.94 7.86 3.50
N ALA A 57 -25.18 8.84 3.98
CA ALA A 57 -25.65 10.21 4.18
C ALA A 57 -25.17 11.20 3.11
N ALA A 58 -24.08 10.94 2.39
CA ALA A 58 -23.46 11.89 1.46
C ALA A 58 -24.26 12.08 0.15
N GLY A 59 -25.13 11.14 -0.21
CA GLY A 59 -25.92 11.21 -1.45
C GLY A 59 -25.13 11.02 -2.74
N HIS A 60 -23.88 10.56 -2.65
CA HIS A 60 -23.03 10.19 -3.77
C HIS A 60 -22.13 9.00 -3.39
N PRO A 61 -21.51 8.30 -4.37
CA PRO A 61 -20.50 7.29 -4.08
C PRO A 61 -19.35 7.89 -3.28
N VAL A 62 -18.90 7.16 -2.25
CA VAL A 62 -17.78 7.58 -1.40
C VAL A 62 -16.59 6.64 -1.56
N THR A 63 -15.41 7.18 -1.31
CA THR A 63 -14.13 6.46 -1.39
C THR A 63 -13.40 6.64 -0.06
N PRO A 64 -13.03 5.55 0.63
CA PRO A 64 -12.29 5.62 1.90
C PRO A 64 -10.82 5.96 1.68
N SER A 65 -10.13 6.36 2.75
CA SER A 65 -8.66 6.33 2.80
C SER A 65 -8.16 4.88 2.81
N GLU A 66 -6.88 4.66 2.56
CA GLU A 66 -6.29 3.30 2.59
C GLU A 66 -6.49 2.67 3.98
N GLN A 67 -6.28 3.43 5.04
CA GLN A 67 -6.41 2.96 6.42
C GLN A 67 -7.84 2.52 6.74
N VAL A 68 -8.83 3.32 6.34
CA VAL A 68 -10.25 3.01 6.53
C VAL A 68 -10.68 1.82 5.66
N ASP A 69 -10.15 1.72 4.44
CA ASP A 69 -10.40 0.58 3.54
C ASP A 69 -9.85 -0.72 4.13
N GLN A 70 -8.69 -0.71 4.80
CA GLN A 70 -8.16 -1.89 5.51
C GLN A 70 -9.11 -2.36 6.63
N ALA A 71 -9.70 -1.43 7.39
CA ALA A 71 -10.72 -1.78 8.38
C ALA A 71 -11.98 -2.35 7.71
N TRP A 72 -12.42 -1.76 6.59
CA TRP A 72 -13.57 -2.26 5.86
C TRP A 72 -13.34 -3.66 5.27
N HIS A 73 -12.18 -3.89 4.65
CA HIS A 73 -11.75 -5.21 4.17
C HIS A 73 -11.75 -6.24 5.29
N LEU A 74 -11.20 -5.91 6.45
CA LEU A 74 -11.22 -6.82 7.58
C LEU A 74 -12.66 -7.11 8.04
N HIS A 75 -13.53 -6.10 8.10
CA HIS A 75 -14.92 -6.32 8.52
C HIS A 75 -15.70 -7.20 7.53
N LEU A 76 -15.41 -7.14 6.22
CA LEU A 76 -16.00 -8.04 5.23
C LEU A 76 -15.72 -9.52 5.52
N VAL A 77 -14.58 -9.84 6.15
CA VAL A 77 -14.23 -11.21 6.57
C VAL A 77 -15.10 -11.66 7.76
N TYR A 78 -15.57 -10.74 8.60
CA TYR A 78 -16.47 -11.00 9.72
C TYR A 78 -17.92 -11.06 9.20
N THR A 79 -18.20 -12.02 8.31
CA THR A 79 -19.40 -12.03 7.46
C THR A 79 -20.72 -11.91 8.21
N ARG A 80 -20.85 -12.51 9.41
CA ARG A 80 -22.06 -12.37 10.25
C ARG A 80 -22.21 -10.96 10.83
N SER A 81 -21.13 -10.43 11.41
CA SER A 81 -21.11 -9.04 11.90
C SER A 81 -21.40 -8.06 10.76
N TYR A 82 -20.82 -8.27 9.59
CA TYR A 82 -20.98 -7.39 8.44
C TYR A 82 -22.38 -7.50 7.80
N TRP A 83 -22.80 -8.69 7.37
CA TRP A 83 -24.03 -8.84 6.59
C TRP A 83 -25.28 -8.88 7.46
N ASP A 84 -25.26 -9.67 8.53
CA ASP A 84 -26.45 -9.89 9.36
C ASP A 84 -26.65 -8.74 10.36
N ARG A 85 -25.59 -8.25 11.00
CA ARG A 85 -25.73 -7.20 12.02
C ARG A 85 -25.58 -5.80 11.43
N LEU A 86 -24.46 -5.49 10.79
CA LEU A 86 -24.23 -4.15 10.26
C LEU A 86 -25.18 -3.83 9.09
N CYS A 87 -25.16 -4.59 7.99
CA CYS A 87 -25.92 -4.24 6.79
C CYS A 87 -27.43 -4.37 6.99
N ARG A 88 -27.90 -5.47 7.61
CA ARG A 88 -29.33 -5.71 7.80
C ARG A 88 -29.91 -4.93 8.98
N GLU A 89 -29.28 -4.92 10.15
CA GLU A 89 -29.88 -4.32 11.36
C GLU A 89 -29.52 -2.84 11.56
N VAL A 90 -28.31 -2.42 11.17
CA VAL A 90 -27.83 -1.04 11.41
C VAL A 90 -28.02 -0.13 10.20
N LEU A 91 -27.53 -0.54 9.02
CA LEU A 91 -27.56 0.27 7.79
C LEU A 91 -28.86 0.11 7.01
N GLU A 92 -29.62 -0.95 7.31
CA GLU A 92 -30.88 -1.36 6.69
C GLU A 92 -30.82 -1.45 5.15
N LYS A 93 -29.61 -1.52 4.58
CA LYS A 93 -29.33 -1.76 3.16
C LYS A 93 -27.97 -2.45 2.99
N PRO A 94 -27.80 -3.27 1.94
CA PRO A 94 -26.49 -3.78 1.55
C PRO A 94 -25.50 -2.65 1.31
N LEU A 95 -24.26 -2.83 1.77
CA LEU A 95 -23.13 -1.99 1.40
C LEU A 95 -22.10 -2.91 0.73
N HIS A 96 -21.93 -2.77 -0.58
CA HIS A 96 -21.01 -3.61 -1.33
C HIS A 96 -19.66 -2.91 -1.50
N HIS A 97 -18.60 -3.69 -1.30
CA HIS A 97 -17.25 -3.32 -1.73
C HIS A 97 -17.02 -3.86 -3.15
N GLY A 98 -16.52 -3.00 -4.03
CA GLY A 98 -16.27 -3.35 -5.43
C GLY A 98 -14.82 -3.07 -5.81
N PRO A 99 -14.16 -3.97 -6.58
CA PRO A 99 -12.81 -3.71 -7.05
C PRO A 99 -12.80 -2.55 -8.06
N THR A 100 -11.66 -1.86 -8.14
CA THR A 100 -11.41 -0.90 -9.22
C THR A 100 -11.39 -1.60 -10.58
N LYS A 101 -11.91 -0.94 -11.62
CA LYS A 101 -11.83 -1.44 -13.01
C LYS A 101 -10.47 -1.16 -13.66
N GLY A 102 -9.62 -0.36 -13.02
CA GLY A 102 -8.33 0.07 -13.56
C GLY A 102 -8.45 1.08 -14.71
N GLY A 103 -7.30 1.65 -15.10
CA GLY A 103 -7.21 2.68 -16.13
C GLY A 103 -7.26 4.12 -15.60
N SER A 104 -6.84 5.08 -16.42
CA SER A 104 -6.71 6.49 -16.01
C SER A 104 -8.04 7.13 -15.65
N ALA A 105 -9.09 6.90 -16.44
CA ALA A 105 -10.42 7.44 -16.15
C ALA A 105 -10.98 6.95 -14.81
N GLU A 106 -10.68 5.70 -14.45
CA GLU A 106 -11.09 5.12 -13.18
C GLU A 106 -10.28 5.72 -12.01
N ALA A 107 -8.98 5.99 -12.22
CA ALA A 107 -8.14 6.69 -11.25
C ALA A 107 -8.64 8.12 -11.00
N ASP A 108 -8.91 8.90 -12.05
CA ASP A 108 -9.43 10.26 -11.96
C ASP A 108 -10.77 10.31 -11.20
N LYS A 109 -11.63 9.32 -11.45
CA LYS A 109 -12.91 9.16 -10.73
C LYS A 109 -12.72 8.95 -9.22
N PHE A 110 -11.80 8.07 -8.82
CA PHE A 110 -11.56 7.81 -7.39
C PHE A 110 -10.88 8.99 -6.69
N VAL A 111 -10.06 9.77 -7.39
CA VAL A 111 -9.53 11.04 -6.86
C VAL A 111 -10.68 12.02 -6.57
N ASP A 112 -11.60 12.21 -7.52
CA ASP A 112 -12.79 13.07 -7.33
C ASP A 112 -13.66 12.59 -6.16
N TRP A 113 -14.01 11.30 -6.13
CA TRP A 113 -14.86 10.74 -5.08
C TRP A 113 -14.23 10.82 -3.69
N TYR A 114 -12.91 10.63 -3.59
CA TYR A 114 -12.19 10.75 -2.33
C TYR A 114 -12.20 12.20 -1.81
N GLU A 115 -11.95 13.19 -2.67
CA GLU A 115 -12.01 14.61 -2.27
C GLU A 115 -13.43 15.01 -1.86
N ARG A 116 -14.45 14.57 -2.62
CA ARG A 116 -15.86 14.78 -2.24
C ARG A 116 -16.23 14.09 -0.93
N THR A 117 -15.69 12.90 -0.67
CA THR A 117 -15.90 12.18 0.61
C THR A 117 -15.40 13.00 1.78
N LYS A 118 -14.18 13.56 1.69
CA LYS A 118 -13.64 14.46 2.73
C LYS A 118 -14.43 15.76 2.86
N GLN A 119 -14.96 16.30 1.75
CA GLN A 119 -15.84 17.46 1.79
C GLN A 119 -17.13 17.14 2.57
N SER A 120 -17.83 16.05 2.24
CA SER A 120 -19.02 15.62 2.97
C SER A 120 -18.71 15.28 4.42
N TYR A 121 -17.53 14.73 4.72
CA TYR A 121 -17.05 14.56 6.09
C TYR A 121 -17.07 15.90 6.83
N ALA A 122 -16.39 16.91 6.29
CA ALA A 122 -16.29 18.22 6.92
C ALA A 122 -17.66 18.90 7.10
N GLU A 123 -18.54 18.77 6.11
CA GLU A 123 -19.89 19.33 6.16
C GLU A 123 -20.80 18.63 7.20
N LEU A 124 -20.70 17.31 7.30
CA LEU A 124 -21.60 16.53 8.16
C LEU A 124 -21.13 16.48 9.61
N PHE A 125 -19.82 16.38 9.86
CA PHE A 125 -19.23 16.30 11.20
C PHE A 125 -18.78 17.66 11.75
N GLY A 126 -18.66 18.69 10.90
CA GLY A 126 -18.24 20.03 11.31
C GLY A 126 -16.74 20.16 11.61
N GLU A 127 -15.94 19.16 11.25
CA GLU A 127 -14.49 19.10 11.44
C GLU A 127 -13.81 18.44 10.24
N ALA A 128 -12.56 18.82 9.96
CA ALA A 128 -11.79 18.15 8.93
C ALA A 128 -11.40 16.74 9.38
N PRO A 129 -11.37 15.74 8.48
CA PRO A 129 -10.91 14.41 8.83
C PRO A 129 -9.43 14.43 9.23
N PRO A 130 -8.98 13.57 10.16
CA PRO A 130 -7.61 13.57 10.65
C PRO A 130 -6.62 13.16 9.54
N GLU A 131 -5.64 14.00 9.25
CA GLU A 131 -4.74 13.84 8.08
C GLU A 131 -3.89 12.56 8.11
N ASP A 132 -3.59 12.03 9.29
CA ASP A 132 -2.81 10.80 9.46
C ASP A 132 -3.60 9.52 9.11
N ILE A 133 -4.93 9.61 9.06
CA ILE A 133 -5.83 8.55 8.60
C ILE A 133 -6.43 8.88 7.23
N TRP A 134 -6.68 10.16 6.94
CA TRP A 134 -7.24 10.68 5.69
C TRP A 134 -6.23 11.62 5.01
N PRO A 135 -5.15 11.09 4.43
CA PRO A 135 -4.16 11.92 3.77
C PRO A 135 -4.73 12.58 2.50
N SER A 136 -3.99 13.51 1.91
CA SER A 136 -4.37 14.13 0.64
C SER A 136 -4.50 13.09 -0.49
N SER A 137 -5.30 13.39 -1.52
CA SER A 137 -5.39 12.55 -2.73
C SER A 137 -4.03 12.28 -3.36
N ALA A 138 -3.14 13.29 -3.35
CA ALA A 138 -1.77 13.15 -3.86
C ALA A 138 -0.96 12.06 -3.14
N ILE A 139 -1.18 11.87 -1.83
CA ILE A 139 -0.53 10.80 -1.05
C ILE A 139 -1.28 9.48 -1.24
N ARG A 140 -2.61 9.49 -1.14
CA ARG A 140 -3.47 8.28 -1.23
C ARG A 140 -3.31 7.55 -2.57
N PHE A 141 -3.18 8.31 -3.66
CA PHE A 141 -3.12 7.81 -5.02
C PHE A 141 -1.75 8.00 -5.68
N ASP A 142 -0.68 8.13 -4.88
CA ASP A 142 0.69 8.23 -5.39
C ASP A 142 1.03 6.94 -6.18
N PRO A 143 1.24 7.01 -7.51
CA PRO A 143 1.52 5.84 -8.34
C PRO A 143 2.91 5.23 -8.08
N SER A 144 3.77 5.94 -7.33
CA SER A 144 5.09 5.44 -6.93
C SER A 144 5.02 4.49 -5.73
N VAL A 145 3.94 4.54 -4.96
CA VAL A 145 3.70 3.64 -3.83
C VAL A 145 3.38 2.25 -4.36
N ARG A 146 4.09 1.24 -3.83
CA ARG A 146 3.91 -0.16 -4.20
C ARG A 146 3.76 -0.98 -2.93
N MET A 147 2.53 -1.32 -2.61
CA MET A 147 2.21 -2.13 -1.45
C MET A 147 2.27 -3.61 -1.82
N GLN A 148 3.00 -4.38 -1.03
CA GLN A 148 3.08 -5.83 -1.12
C GLN A 148 3.07 -6.40 0.29
N MET A 149 2.40 -7.53 0.47
CA MET A 149 2.51 -8.28 1.72
C MET A 149 3.88 -8.97 1.74
N VAL A 150 4.62 -8.74 2.81
CA VAL A 150 5.97 -9.31 3.02
C VAL A 150 6.00 -9.99 4.38
N ASP A 151 6.54 -11.20 4.43
CA ASP A 151 6.80 -11.88 5.70
C ASP A 151 8.00 -11.24 6.41
N VAL A 152 7.72 -10.40 7.40
CA VAL A 152 8.74 -9.70 8.20
C VAL A 152 9.50 -10.61 9.18
N GLY A 153 9.05 -11.85 9.38
CA GLY A 153 9.77 -12.84 10.19
C GLY A 153 10.95 -13.46 9.43
N SER A 154 10.84 -13.57 8.10
CA SER A 154 11.89 -14.10 7.23
C SER A 154 12.60 -13.02 6.38
N ASN A 155 12.03 -11.81 6.28
CA ASN A 155 12.56 -10.73 5.44
C ASN A 155 12.80 -9.45 6.24
N TRP A 156 13.82 -8.70 5.84
CA TRP A 156 14.13 -7.39 6.41
C TRP A 156 13.51 -6.29 5.56
N VAL A 157 12.74 -5.39 6.18
CA VAL A 157 12.20 -4.19 5.52
C VAL A 157 13.07 -3.00 5.89
N ILE A 158 13.97 -2.61 4.99
CA ILE A 158 14.93 -1.53 5.20
C ILE A 158 14.51 -0.32 4.37
N PRO A 159 14.39 0.88 4.95
CA PRO A 159 14.13 2.09 4.18
C PRO A 159 15.17 2.26 3.06
N LYS A 160 14.72 2.70 1.89
CA LYS A 160 15.64 3.04 0.80
C LYS A 160 16.48 4.24 1.24
N PHE A 161 17.75 4.01 1.58
CA PHE A 161 18.69 5.09 1.85
C PHE A 161 18.79 6.00 0.62
N SER A 162 18.86 7.32 0.86
CA SER A 162 19.10 8.26 -0.24
C SER A 162 20.37 7.88 -0.99
N SER A 163 20.34 8.01 -2.32
CA SER A 163 21.44 7.60 -3.22
C SER A 163 22.81 8.12 -2.77
N ARG A 164 22.86 9.30 -2.14
CA ARG A 164 24.08 9.94 -1.59
C ARG A 164 24.75 9.15 -0.46
N TYR A 165 23.97 8.47 0.39
CA TYR A 165 24.51 7.68 1.50
C TYR A 165 25.05 6.32 1.03
N GLN A 166 24.39 5.71 0.04
CA GLN A 166 24.86 4.47 -0.60
C GLN A 166 26.24 4.67 -1.26
N THR A 167 26.45 5.85 -1.83
CA THR A 167 27.74 6.22 -2.44
C THR A 167 28.83 6.43 -1.36
N LEU A 168 28.55 7.14 -0.27
CA LEU A 168 29.53 7.35 0.80
C LEU A 168 29.95 6.04 1.50
N VAL A 169 29.00 5.19 1.89
CA VAL A 169 29.30 3.91 2.55
C VAL A 169 29.91 2.92 1.56
N GLY A 170 29.38 2.86 0.33
CA GLY A 170 29.89 2.02 -0.75
C GLY A 170 31.27 2.42 -1.26
N GLY A 171 31.68 3.69 -1.11
CA GLY A 171 33.02 4.18 -1.44
C GLY A 171 34.04 3.98 -0.31
N ALA A 172 33.61 4.09 0.95
CA ALA A 172 34.49 3.94 2.11
C ALA A 172 34.93 2.49 2.35
N MET A 173 34.07 1.50 2.08
CA MET A 173 34.40 0.08 2.27
C MET A 173 35.53 -0.42 1.35
N PRO A 174 35.51 -0.17 0.03
CA PRO A 174 36.62 -0.49 -0.87
C PRO A 174 37.91 0.28 -0.55
N LEU A 175 37.82 1.53 -0.08
CA LEU A 175 38.98 2.31 0.34
C LEU A 175 39.64 1.74 1.60
N MET A 176 38.86 1.33 2.59
CA MET A 176 39.36 0.66 3.81
C MET A 176 39.97 -0.71 3.50
N LEU A 177 39.29 -1.53 2.69
CA LEU A 177 39.81 -2.83 2.26
C LEU A 177 41.08 -2.67 1.39
N GLY A 178 41.09 -1.69 0.49
CA GLY A 178 42.26 -1.35 -0.34
C GLY A 178 43.44 -0.85 0.48
N ALA A 179 43.21 0.00 1.49
CA ALA A 179 44.26 0.48 2.39
C ALA A 179 44.87 -0.64 3.24
N GLY A 180 44.05 -1.57 3.74
CA GLY A 180 44.52 -2.77 4.46
C GLY A 180 45.26 -3.76 3.56
N MET A 181 44.91 -3.84 2.27
CA MET A 181 45.60 -4.68 1.29
C MET A 181 46.94 -4.05 0.83
N TYR A 182 47.01 -2.71 0.79
CA TYR A 182 48.20 -1.95 0.43
C TYR A 182 49.34 -2.10 1.46
N THR A 183 49.02 -2.15 2.76
CA THR A 183 50.01 -2.39 3.81
C THR A 183 50.58 -3.80 3.77
N GLY A 184 49.79 -4.81 3.41
CA GLY A 184 50.27 -6.18 3.18
C GLY A 184 51.14 -6.34 1.93
N LEU A 185 50.93 -5.51 0.91
CA LEU A 185 51.70 -5.55 -0.34
C LEU A 185 53.09 -4.89 -0.24
N LEU A 186 53.23 -3.92 0.66
CA LEU A 186 54.49 -3.23 0.96
C LEU A 186 55.30 -3.91 2.07
N ALA A 187 54.73 -4.90 2.76
CA ALA A 187 55.46 -5.71 3.72
C ALA A 187 56.54 -6.54 3.01
N ASP A 188 57.73 -6.60 3.62
CA ASP A 188 58.88 -7.34 3.07
C ASP A 188 58.51 -8.82 2.86
N GLY A 189 58.59 -9.26 1.61
CA GLY A 189 58.30 -10.61 1.19
C GLY A 189 58.89 -10.87 -0.20
N ASP A 190 58.96 -12.13 -0.62
CA ASP A 190 59.64 -12.56 -1.86
C ASP A 190 58.90 -12.21 -3.18
N MET A 191 57.90 -11.32 -3.14
CA MET A 191 57.14 -10.96 -4.34
C MET A 191 57.94 -9.99 -5.25
N PRO A 192 58.08 -10.29 -6.56
CA PRO A 192 58.74 -9.39 -7.50
C PRO A 192 58.10 -7.99 -7.52
N MET A 193 58.95 -6.96 -7.56
CA MET A 193 58.51 -5.54 -7.58
C MET A 193 57.51 -5.23 -8.69
N ALA A 194 57.63 -5.87 -9.86
CA ALA A 194 56.70 -5.67 -10.98
C ALA A 194 55.26 -6.08 -10.65
N ILE A 195 55.08 -7.17 -9.90
CA ILE A 195 53.75 -7.67 -9.51
C ILE A 195 53.14 -6.73 -8.45
N ARG A 196 53.97 -6.22 -7.52
CA ARG A 196 53.52 -5.24 -6.52
C ARG A 196 53.00 -3.96 -7.17
N VAL A 197 53.77 -3.39 -8.10
CA VAL A 197 53.38 -2.17 -8.82
C VAL A 197 52.11 -2.38 -9.64
N PHE A 198 51.97 -3.53 -10.31
CA PHE A 198 50.77 -3.86 -11.07
C PHE A 198 49.51 -3.90 -10.19
N LEU A 199 49.57 -4.57 -9.04
CA LEU A 199 48.43 -4.66 -8.11
C LEU A 199 48.04 -3.31 -7.54
N VAL A 200 49.01 -2.44 -7.21
CA VAL A 200 48.75 -1.07 -6.76
C VAL A 200 48.02 -0.26 -7.83
N ILE A 201 48.46 -0.34 -9.09
CA ILE A 201 47.81 0.36 -10.21
C ILE A 201 46.36 -0.13 -10.37
N VAL A 202 46.12 -1.44 -10.29
CA VAL A 202 44.76 -2.00 -10.39
C VAL A 202 43.86 -1.48 -9.26
N VAL A 203 44.33 -1.45 -8.01
CA VAL A 203 43.58 -0.90 -6.87
C VAL A 203 43.27 0.58 -7.07
N LEU A 204 44.26 1.38 -7.52
CA LEU A 204 44.06 2.80 -7.81
C LEU A 204 43.05 3.05 -8.95
N LEU A 205 43.06 2.22 -10.00
CA LEU A 205 42.08 2.30 -11.10
C LEU A 205 40.66 1.95 -10.64
N VAL A 206 40.51 0.95 -9.76
CA VAL A 206 39.22 0.59 -9.15
C VAL A 206 38.70 1.73 -8.27
N ILE A 207 39.56 2.30 -7.42
CA ILE A 207 39.22 3.47 -6.60
C ILE A 207 38.84 4.66 -7.49
N PHE A 208 39.61 4.95 -8.54
CA PHE A 208 39.32 6.03 -9.49
C PHE A 208 37.97 5.82 -10.19
N SER A 209 37.66 4.60 -10.65
CA SER A 209 36.37 4.27 -11.27
C SER A 209 35.20 4.47 -10.29
N LEU A 210 35.38 4.09 -9.03
CA LEU A 210 34.39 4.32 -7.98
C LEU A 210 34.21 5.82 -7.69
N LEU A 211 35.31 6.59 -7.63
CA LEU A 211 35.27 8.05 -7.45
C LEU A 211 34.60 8.75 -8.64
N VAL A 212 34.82 8.29 -9.87
CA VAL A 212 34.09 8.78 -11.05
C VAL A 212 32.60 8.43 -10.98
N LYS A 213 32.19 7.30 -10.42
CA LYS A 213 30.76 7.02 -10.18
C LYS A 213 30.17 7.83 -9.02
N LEU A 214 31.00 8.21 -8.05
CA LEU A 214 30.65 9.02 -6.87
C LEU A 214 30.47 10.50 -7.22
N PHE A 215 31.36 11.05 -8.03
CA PHE A 215 31.44 12.48 -8.37
C PHE A 215 31.13 12.78 -9.84
N GLY A 216 30.98 11.75 -10.67
CA GLY A 216 30.62 11.86 -12.08
C GLY A 216 29.16 12.22 -12.24
N TRP A 217 28.96 13.52 -12.43
CA TRP A 217 27.96 14.17 -13.25
C TRP A 217 26.58 13.50 -13.29
N GLY A 218 25.68 14.00 -12.44
CA GLY A 218 24.24 13.87 -12.64
C GLY A 218 23.84 14.52 -13.96
N LYS A 219 23.89 13.74 -15.05
CA LYS A 219 23.19 14.08 -16.28
C LYS A 219 21.74 13.73 -16.02
N GLY A 220 20.93 14.75 -15.74
CA GLY A 220 19.47 14.61 -15.74
C GLY A 220 19.06 13.97 -17.05
N ASN A 221 18.56 12.74 -16.99
CA ASN A 221 18.08 12.02 -18.15
C ASN A 221 16.60 11.71 -17.94
N SER A 222 15.76 12.65 -18.37
CA SER A 222 14.48 12.34 -18.98
C SER A 222 14.72 11.31 -20.10
N GLY A 223 14.18 10.11 -19.94
CA GLY A 223 14.32 9.06 -20.94
C GLY A 223 13.49 7.85 -20.58
N CYS A 224 12.36 7.73 -21.25
CA CYS A 224 11.52 6.54 -21.32
C CYS A 224 12.36 5.30 -21.72
N GLY A 225 12.05 4.16 -21.10
CA GLY A 225 12.72 2.89 -21.35
C GLY A 225 11.87 1.74 -20.82
N SER A 226 10.89 1.35 -21.61
CA SER A 226 10.10 0.14 -21.46
C SER A 226 11.00 -1.10 -21.56
N SER A 227 11.04 -1.92 -20.51
CA SER A 227 11.42 -3.33 -20.61
C SER A 227 10.43 -4.18 -19.85
N CYS A 228 9.64 -4.94 -20.61
CA CYS A 228 8.82 -6.04 -20.15
C CYS A 228 9.72 -7.21 -19.73
N GLY A 229 9.47 -7.74 -18.53
CA GLY A 229 10.08 -8.95 -18.01
C GLY A 229 9.06 -9.64 -17.12
N GLY A 230 8.44 -10.69 -17.65
CA GLY A 230 7.41 -11.48 -16.98
C GLY A 230 7.97 -12.33 -15.84
N GLY A 231 7.14 -12.53 -14.82
CA GLY A 231 7.42 -13.35 -13.65
C GLY A 231 6.18 -13.43 -12.78
N SER A 232 5.17 -14.14 -13.27
CA SER A 232 3.95 -14.50 -12.55
C SER A 232 4.27 -15.48 -11.42
N GLY A 233 4.09 -15.04 -10.17
CA GLY A 233 4.07 -15.89 -8.98
C GLY A 233 2.69 -15.80 -8.33
N CYS A 234 1.78 -16.67 -8.74
CA CYS A 234 0.46 -16.83 -8.14
C CYS A 234 0.63 -17.71 -6.89
N GLY A 235 0.51 -17.15 -5.70
CA GLY A 235 0.61 -17.89 -4.43
C GLY A 235 -0.69 -17.84 -3.64
N GLY A 236 -1.32 -19.01 -3.47
CA GLY A 236 -2.10 -19.36 -2.29
C GLY A 236 -3.58 -18.96 -2.26
N GLY A 237 -4.43 -19.78 -2.87
CA GLY A 237 -5.86 -19.80 -2.56
C GLY A 237 -6.16 -20.55 -1.26
N TRP A 238 -7.19 -20.10 -0.53
CA TRP A 238 -7.90 -20.89 0.47
C TRP A 238 -9.39 -20.51 0.50
N PHE A 239 -10.23 -21.54 0.67
CA PHE A 239 -11.69 -21.59 0.88
C PHE A 239 -12.61 -21.82 -0.33
N PHE A 240 -12.78 -23.13 -0.61
CA PHE A 240 -13.96 -23.77 -1.19
C PHE A 240 -15.14 -23.75 -0.20
N TRP A 241 -16.35 -23.45 -0.68
CA TRP A 241 -17.59 -24.26 -0.57
C TRP A 241 -18.70 -23.56 -1.35
N GLY A 242 -19.37 -24.28 -2.26
CA GLY A 242 -20.63 -23.83 -2.89
C GLY A 242 -20.82 -24.27 -4.34
N ASP A 243 -21.09 -25.56 -4.56
CA ASP A 243 -21.74 -26.03 -5.78
C ASP A 243 -23.21 -25.55 -5.83
N SER A 244 -23.63 -25.02 -6.99
CA SER A 244 -24.84 -25.37 -7.76
C SER A 244 -25.42 -24.20 -8.55
N GLY A 245 -25.73 -24.43 -9.84
CA GLY A 245 -26.70 -23.64 -10.60
C GLY A 245 -26.20 -23.06 -11.92
N CYS A 246 -26.13 -23.90 -12.95
CA CYS A 246 -25.88 -23.56 -14.35
C CYS A 246 -27.07 -22.85 -15.04
N SER A 247 -26.79 -21.96 -16.00
CA SER A 247 -27.42 -21.90 -17.33
C SER A 247 -26.66 -20.97 -18.28
N SER A 248 -26.52 -21.46 -19.51
CA SER A 248 -25.78 -21.01 -20.68
C SER A 248 -26.36 -19.73 -21.29
N ASP A 249 -25.52 -18.89 -21.91
CA ASP A 249 -25.49 -18.79 -23.38
C ASP A 249 -24.32 -17.92 -23.90
N SER A 250 -23.90 -18.30 -25.10
CA SER A 250 -22.68 -18.02 -25.84
C SER A 250 -22.54 -16.61 -26.42
N GLY A 251 -21.30 -16.15 -26.54
CA GLY A 251 -20.93 -15.03 -27.42
C GLY A 251 -19.43 -14.76 -27.44
N CYS A 252 -18.70 -15.50 -28.29
CA CYS A 252 -17.29 -15.29 -28.54
C CYS A 252 -17.06 -13.98 -29.29
N SER A 253 -16.17 -13.13 -28.80
CA SER A 253 -15.38 -12.21 -29.62
C SER A 253 -14.05 -11.96 -28.93
N SER A 254 -13.03 -12.54 -29.54
CA SER A 254 -11.61 -12.32 -29.31
C SER A 254 -11.27 -10.88 -29.63
N ASP A 255 -10.85 -10.10 -28.64
CA ASP A 255 -9.94 -8.98 -28.84
C ASP A 255 -8.90 -8.97 -27.71
N SER A 256 -7.67 -9.18 -28.14
CA SER A 256 -6.43 -9.12 -27.38
C SER A 256 -6.17 -7.68 -26.90
N GLY A 257 -6.62 -7.37 -25.68
CA GLY A 257 -6.24 -6.17 -24.95
C GLY A 257 -5.14 -6.48 -23.94
N CYS A 258 -3.90 -6.13 -24.27
CA CYS A 258 -2.76 -6.22 -23.37
C CYS A 258 -3.00 -5.39 -22.10
N GLY A 259 -3.31 -6.06 -20.99
CA GLY A 259 -3.49 -5.45 -19.67
C GLY A 259 -2.16 -4.86 -19.17
N SER A 260 -2.10 -3.54 -19.11
CA SER A 260 -1.04 -2.80 -18.45
C SER A 260 -1.26 -2.88 -16.94
N SER A 261 -0.36 -3.55 -16.23
CA SER A 261 -0.30 -3.53 -14.76
C SER A 261 0.01 -2.10 -14.32
N CYS A 262 -1.02 -1.40 -13.87
CA CYS A 262 -0.92 -0.20 -13.05
C CYS A 262 -0.97 -0.66 -11.60
N GLY A 263 -0.07 -0.11 -10.77
CA GLY A 263 0.08 -0.48 -9.36
C GLY A 263 -1.26 -0.39 -8.64
N GLY A 264 -1.73 -1.54 -8.16
CA GLY A 264 -2.97 -1.65 -7.42
C GLY A 264 -2.83 -0.96 -6.07
N GLY A 265 -3.31 0.28 -5.99
CA GLY A 265 -4.04 0.69 -4.80
C GLY A 265 -5.41 0.04 -4.87
N CYS A 266 -5.78 -0.69 -3.82
CA CYS A 266 -7.13 -1.19 -3.64
C CYS A 266 -8.03 0.04 -3.41
N GLY A 267 -8.48 0.66 -4.49
CA GLY A 267 -9.44 1.77 -4.45
C GLY A 267 -10.81 1.21 -4.77
N GLY A 268 -11.50 0.64 -3.77
CA GLY A 268 -12.90 0.28 -3.90
C GLY A 268 -13.78 1.47 -3.52
N GLY A 269 -14.84 1.71 -4.28
CA GLY A 269 -15.91 2.66 -3.90
C GLY A 269 -17.20 1.89 -3.62
N CYS A 270 -18.03 2.37 -2.69
CA CYS A 270 -19.36 1.80 -2.52
C CYS A 270 -20.35 2.45 -3.50
N GLY A 271 -21.03 1.63 -4.30
CA GLY A 271 -22.20 2.05 -5.07
C GLY A 271 -23.46 1.86 -4.24
N GLY A 272 -24.23 2.93 -4.05
CA GLY A 272 -25.60 2.82 -3.53
C GLY A 272 -26.50 2.24 -4.61
N GLY A 273 -27.01 1.03 -4.40
CA GLY A 273 -28.13 0.52 -5.17
C GLY A 273 -29.42 1.21 -4.71
N ASP A 274 -30.18 1.71 -5.68
CA ASP A 274 -31.51 2.28 -5.49
C ASP A 274 -32.47 1.25 -4.88
#